data_AF-A0A7J5F4R7-F1
#
_entry.id   AF-A0A7J5F4R7-F1
#
_cell.length_a   1.000
_cell.length_b   1.000
_cell.length_c   1.000
_cell.angle_alpha   90.00
_cell.angle_beta   90.00
_cell.angle_gamma   90.00
#
_symmetry.space_group_name_H-M   'P 1'
#
loop_
_entity.id
_entity.type
_entity.pdbx_description
1 polymer ?
#
loop_
_entity_poly.entity_id
_entity_poly.type
_entity_poly.pdbx_seq_one_letter_code
_entity_poly.pdbx_strand_id
1 'polypeptide(L)'
;MFFRLPYSNIVSGLPDLMLGITFLVTWIDPYALGDDMVPFLSMVMLLEFIIIHSSGFMTAFALRGGDKKKTLLIMAGLGAFYMLFAGAFAASFNSWWPVIAFGGLLLNRMLSVITGQAPEGKETDFAMMQWASNVFFYLMSVFAAIMLPLPELGVTHEQMAHLDMSGEFVDEPHRMMAWGFLYFTLVSAVEFAMRNTSAAAPEKPAV
;
A
#
# COMPACT_ATOMS: atom_id res chain seq x y z
N MET A 1 -31.79 -8.38 -3.05
CA MET A 1 -31.67 -7.17 -3.90
C MET A 1 -31.04 -6.08 -3.03
N PHE A 2 -29.71 -6.05 -2.95
CA PHE A 2 -28.99 -5.04 -2.17
C PHE A 2 -28.76 -3.82 -3.04
N PHE A 3 -29.13 -2.64 -2.54
CA PHE A 3 -28.89 -1.35 -3.19
C PHE A 3 -27.39 -1.16 -3.42
N ARG A 4 -26.92 -1.30 -4.66
CA ARG A 4 -25.58 -0.83 -5.08
C ARG A 4 -25.64 0.69 -5.17
N LEU A 5 -25.18 1.38 -4.12
CA LEU A 5 -25.07 2.83 -4.14
C LEU A 5 -23.99 3.26 -5.15
N PRO A 6 -24.26 4.21 -6.06
CA PRO A 6 -23.33 4.67 -7.09
C PRO A 6 -22.11 5.46 -6.54
N TYR A 7 -21.99 5.60 -5.21
CA TYR A 7 -20.89 6.28 -4.51
C TYR A 7 -19.64 5.40 -4.31
N SER A 8 -19.70 4.11 -4.65
CA SER A 8 -18.59 3.15 -4.51
C SER A 8 -17.37 3.41 -5.42
N ASN A 9 -17.43 4.40 -6.33
CA ASN A 9 -16.44 4.56 -7.40
C ASN A 9 -15.30 5.54 -7.10
N ILE A 10 -15.47 6.47 -6.14
CA ILE A 10 -14.43 7.46 -5.76
C ILE A 10 -13.67 7.02 -4.50
N VAL A 11 -14.27 6.13 -3.69
CA VAL A 11 -13.77 5.81 -2.34
C VAL A 11 -12.54 4.90 -2.33
N SER A 12 -12.28 4.10 -3.39
CA SER A 12 -11.19 3.11 -3.32
C SER A 12 -9.79 3.72 -3.50
N GLY A 13 -9.60 4.61 -4.49
CA GLY A 13 -8.29 5.22 -4.78
C GLY A 13 -8.02 6.51 -4.00
N LEU A 14 -9.02 7.03 -3.28
CA LEU A 14 -8.90 8.24 -2.49
C LEU A 14 -7.90 8.10 -1.33
N PRO A 15 -7.87 7.00 -0.54
CA PRO A 15 -6.87 6.81 0.50
C PRO A 15 -5.44 6.89 -0.01
N ASP A 16 -5.14 6.22 -1.14
CA ASP A 16 -3.80 6.27 -1.74
C ASP A 16 -3.49 7.66 -2.28
N LEU A 17 -4.46 8.34 -2.92
CA LEU A 17 -4.26 9.74 -3.34
C LEU A 17 -3.95 10.65 -2.15
N MET A 18 -4.67 10.49 -1.04
CA MET A 18 -4.43 11.26 0.18
C MET A 18 -3.05 10.98 0.76
N LEU A 19 -2.58 9.72 0.74
CA LEU A 19 -1.20 9.39 1.12
C LEU A 19 -0.21 10.07 0.18
N GLY A 20 -0.41 9.98 -1.14
CA GLY A 20 0.43 10.68 -2.12
C GLY A 20 0.51 12.19 -1.86
N ILE A 21 -0.62 12.85 -1.62
CA ILE A 21 -0.66 14.28 -1.24
C ILE A 21 0.08 14.52 0.08
N THR A 22 -0.08 13.64 1.07
CA THR A 22 0.61 13.75 2.37
C THR A 22 2.12 13.68 2.17
N PHE A 23 2.62 12.75 1.34
CA PHE A 23 4.03 12.67 0.96
C PHE A 23 4.50 13.95 0.25
N LEU A 24 3.73 14.48 -0.69
CA LEU A 24 4.08 15.71 -1.40
C LEU A 24 4.13 16.94 -0.47
N VAL A 25 3.14 17.08 0.42
CA VAL A 25 3.09 18.17 1.40
C VAL A 25 4.30 18.09 2.33
N THR A 26 4.59 16.92 2.90
CA THR A 26 5.77 16.71 3.75
C THR A 26 7.08 16.93 2.99
N TRP A 27 7.12 16.61 1.69
CA TRP A 27 8.30 16.88 0.86
C TRP A 27 8.55 18.39 0.69
N ILE A 28 7.49 19.17 0.46
CA ILE A 28 7.57 20.62 0.31
C ILE A 28 7.86 21.31 1.64
N ASP A 29 7.16 20.91 2.70
CA ASP A 29 7.28 21.45 4.06
C ASP A 29 7.13 20.32 5.08
N PRO A 30 8.24 19.79 5.64
CA PRO A 30 8.20 18.62 6.52
C PRO A 30 7.45 18.86 7.83
N TYR A 31 7.21 20.12 8.21
CA TYR A 31 6.56 20.48 9.48
C TYR A 31 5.07 20.83 9.31
N ALA A 32 4.56 20.89 8.08
CA ALA A 32 3.18 21.32 7.80
C ALA A 32 2.10 20.45 8.47
N LEU A 33 2.39 19.17 8.70
CA LEU A 33 1.44 18.18 9.24
C LEU A 33 1.90 17.59 10.59
N GLY A 34 3.00 18.10 11.16
CA GLY A 34 3.60 17.63 12.41
C GLY A 34 5.12 17.46 12.31
N ASP A 35 5.80 17.40 13.45
CA ASP A 35 7.27 17.46 13.51
C ASP A 35 7.96 16.17 13.03
N ASP A 36 7.29 15.01 13.18
CA ASP A 36 7.85 13.69 12.91
C ASP A 36 7.33 13.06 11.59
N MET A 37 6.84 13.88 10.66
CA MET A 37 6.19 13.37 9.45
C MET A 37 7.13 12.59 8.53
N VAL A 38 8.39 13.00 8.40
CA VAL A 38 9.38 12.30 7.56
C VAL A 38 9.67 10.88 8.07
N PRO A 39 10.05 10.64 9.34
CA PRO A 39 10.25 9.29 9.87
C PRO A 39 8.94 8.48 9.88
N PHE A 40 7.80 9.11 10.18
CA PHE A 40 6.50 8.46 10.13
C PHE A 40 6.16 7.94 8.72
N LEU A 41 6.30 8.78 7.70
CA LEU A 41 6.01 8.39 6.31
C LEU A 41 7.06 7.42 5.74
N SER A 42 8.31 7.51 6.19
CA SER A 42 9.35 6.51 5.87
C SER A 42 8.94 5.13 6.39
N MET A 43 8.41 5.06 7.61
CA MET A 43 7.84 3.83 8.17
C MET A 43 6.64 3.32 7.36
N VAL A 44 5.76 4.22 6.88
CA VAL A 44 4.65 3.82 5.99
C VAL A 44 5.16 3.11 4.74
N MET A 45 6.23 3.60 4.11
CA MET A 45 6.83 2.92 2.95
C MET A 45 7.42 1.55 3.28
N LEU A 46 8.07 1.42 4.44
CA LEU A 46 8.57 0.14 4.92
C LEU A 46 7.44 -0.86 5.19
N LEU A 47 6.33 -0.41 5.78
CA LEU A 47 5.14 -1.24 5.95
C LEU A 47 4.54 -1.64 4.61
N GLU A 48 4.48 -0.72 3.65
CA GLU A 48 3.95 -0.99 2.32
C GLU A 48 4.76 -2.07 1.59
N PHE A 49 6.09 -2.07 1.73
CA PHE A 49 6.94 -3.18 1.26
C PHE A 49 6.43 -4.53 1.76
N ILE A 50 6.18 -4.64 3.06
CA ILE A 50 5.71 -5.88 3.69
C ILE A 50 4.30 -6.22 3.20
N ILE A 51 3.42 -5.23 3.05
CA ILE A 51 2.04 -5.42 2.61
C ILE A 51 1.99 -5.93 1.17
N ILE A 52 2.79 -5.39 0.26
CA ILE A 52 2.85 -5.86 -1.14
C ILE A 52 3.30 -7.32 -1.21
N HIS A 53 4.30 -7.71 -0.41
CA HIS A 53 4.77 -9.10 -0.36
C HIS A 53 3.71 -10.03 0.23
N SER A 54 3.22 -9.70 1.42
CA SER A 54 2.25 -10.52 2.15
C SER A 54 0.95 -10.70 1.38
N SER A 55 0.43 -9.64 0.74
CA SER A 55 -0.79 -9.72 -0.06
C SER A 55 -0.63 -10.58 -1.31
N GLY A 56 0.55 -10.59 -1.94
CA GLY A 56 0.87 -11.49 -3.06
C GLY A 56 0.78 -12.95 -2.66
N PHE A 57 1.47 -13.33 -1.57
CA PHE A 57 1.42 -14.70 -1.06
C PHE A 57 0.02 -15.11 -0.61
N MET A 58 -0.66 -14.24 0.14
CA MET A 58 -2.02 -14.53 0.62
C MET A 58 -2.99 -14.73 -0.54
N THR A 59 -2.91 -13.91 -1.58
CA THR A 59 -3.73 -14.08 -2.79
C THR A 59 -3.39 -15.40 -3.47
N ALA A 60 -2.11 -15.70 -3.70
CA ALA A 60 -1.69 -16.95 -4.33
C ALA A 60 -2.19 -18.21 -3.58
N PHE A 61 -2.17 -18.19 -2.24
CA PHE A 61 -2.71 -19.30 -1.44
C PHE A 61 -4.23 -19.36 -1.42
N ALA A 62 -4.92 -18.21 -1.40
CA ALA A 62 -6.37 -18.15 -1.50
C ALA A 62 -6.86 -18.73 -2.83
N LEU A 63 -6.12 -18.48 -3.93
CA LEU A 63 -6.46 -18.92 -5.28
C LEU A 63 -6.22 -20.41 -5.53
N ARG A 64 -5.41 -21.09 -4.70
CA ARG A 64 -5.05 -22.50 -4.91
C ARG A 64 -6.25 -23.46 -4.78
N GLY A 65 -7.36 -23.02 -4.19
CA GLY A 65 -8.53 -23.84 -3.91
C GLY A 65 -8.27 -24.94 -2.87
N GLY A 66 -9.33 -25.54 -2.33
CA GLY A 66 -9.24 -26.65 -1.38
C GLY A 66 -9.97 -26.40 -0.05
N ASP A 67 -9.50 -27.07 1.00
CA ASP A 67 -10.10 -26.97 2.34
C ASP A 67 -9.97 -25.56 2.91
N LYS A 68 -11.12 -24.89 3.11
CA LYS A 68 -11.22 -23.54 3.66
C LYS A 68 -10.52 -23.41 5.01
N LYS A 69 -10.55 -24.44 5.87
CA LYS A 69 -9.88 -24.41 7.17
C LYS A 69 -8.36 -24.38 7.02
N LYS A 70 -7.83 -25.19 6.10
CA LYS A 70 -6.40 -25.23 5.79
C LYS A 70 -5.92 -23.91 5.19
N THR A 71 -6.70 -23.32 4.27
CA THR A 71 -6.41 -22.00 3.70
C THR A 71 -6.38 -20.92 4.77
N LEU A 72 -7.38 -20.88 5.66
CA LEU A 72 -7.42 -19.93 6.76
C LEU A 72 -6.22 -20.10 7.72
N LEU A 73 -5.84 -21.34 8.05
CA LEU A 73 -4.68 -21.61 8.90
C LEU A 73 -3.38 -21.12 8.27
N ILE A 74 -3.19 -21.36 6.96
CA ILE A 74 -2.00 -20.87 6.22
C ILE A 74 -1.98 -19.34 6.20
N MET A 75 -3.11 -18.70 5.93
CA MET A 75 -3.22 -17.24 5.92
C MET A 75 -2.94 -16.64 7.30
N ALA A 76 -3.46 -17.25 8.37
CA ALA A 76 -3.16 -16.85 9.74
C ALA A 76 -1.66 -17.02 10.08
N GLY A 77 -1.04 -18.14 9.67
CA GLY A 77 0.39 -18.38 9.85
C GLY A 77 1.26 -17.37 9.10
N LEU A 78 0.92 -17.06 7.84
CA LEU A 78 1.58 -16.02 7.07
C LEU A 78 1.41 -14.63 7.71
N GLY A 79 0.21 -14.30 8.17
CA GLY A 79 -0.05 -13.05 8.89
C GLY A 79 0.81 -12.92 10.14
N ALA A 80 0.87 -13.98 10.95
CA ALA A 80 1.72 -14.02 12.14
C ALA A 80 3.22 -13.90 11.80
N PHE A 81 3.67 -14.55 10.73
CA PHE A 81 5.05 -14.40 10.25
C PHE A 81 5.36 -12.96 9.84
N TYR A 82 4.48 -12.32 9.08
CA TYR A 82 4.69 -10.93 8.64
C TYR A 82 4.59 -9.91 9.77
N MET A 83 3.81 -10.19 10.82
CA MET A 83 3.76 -9.39 12.05
C MET A 83 5.12 -9.30 12.75
N LEU A 84 6.03 -10.27 12.55
CA LEU A 84 7.39 -10.18 13.09
C LEU A 84 8.16 -8.97 12.52
N PHE A 85 7.96 -8.65 11.25
CA PHE A 85 8.59 -7.48 10.62
C PHE A 85 8.00 -6.16 11.14
N ALA A 86 6.68 -6.09 11.28
CA ALA A 86 6.03 -4.93 11.90
C ALA A 86 6.49 -4.74 13.36
N GLY A 87 6.71 -5.84 14.09
CA GLY A 87 7.30 -5.82 15.42
C GLY A 87 8.76 -5.35 15.44
N ALA A 88 9.58 -5.78 14.48
CA ALA A 88 10.95 -5.31 14.32
C ALA A 88 11.00 -3.80 14.05
N PHE A 89 10.15 -3.31 13.15
CA PHE A 89 9.99 -1.87 12.87
C PHE A 89 9.50 -1.08 14.07
N ALA A 90 8.54 -1.62 14.83
CA ALA A 90 8.08 -1.01 16.06
C ALA A 90 9.20 -0.86 17.09
N ALA A 91 10.08 -1.85 17.19
CA ALA A 91 11.28 -1.76 18.02
C ALA A 91 12.28 -0.72 17.48
N SER A 92 12.57 -0.73 16.17
CA SER A 92 13.53 0.20 15.54
C SER A 92 13.12 1.67 15.66
N PHE A 93 11.83 1.97 15.56
CA PHE A 93 11.30 3.35 15.65
C PHE A 93 10.72 3.67 17.03
N ASN A 94 10.95 2.80 18.03
CA ASN A 94 10.44 2.92 19.40
C ASN A 94 8.94 3.29 19.47
N SER A 95 8.13 2.64 18.63
CA SER A 95 6.72 3.00 18.46
C SER A 95 5.86 1.80 18.14
N TRP A 96 4.73 1.64 18.83
CA TRP A 96 3.85 0.47 18.68
C TRP A 96 2.85 0.59 17.53
N TRP A 97 2.67 1.78 16.97
CA TRP A 97 1.69 2.01 15.91
C TRP A 97 1.90 1.13 14.66
N PRO A 98 3.13 0.81 14.19
CA PRO A 98 3.33 0.01 12.98
C PRO A 98 2.70 -1.38 13.08
N VAL A 99 2.72 -1.98 14.28
CA VAL A 99 2.09 -3.28 14.56
C VAL A 99 0.57 -3.20 14.38
N ILE A 100 -0.03 -2.15 14.94
CA ILE A 100 -1.49 -1.93 14.87
C ILE A 100 -1.90 -1.60 13.43
N ALA A 101 -1.17 -0.72 12.77
CA ALA A 101 -1.45 -0.34 11.37
C ALA A 101 -1.28 -1.53 10.42
N PHE A 102 -0.20 -2.29 10.55
CA PHE A 102 -0.01 -3.49 9.74
C PHE A 102 -1.12 -4.51 9.97
N GLY A 103 -1.47 -4.79 11.23
CA GLY A 103 -2.58 -5.69 11.56
C GLY A 103 -3.92 -5.23 10.96
N GLY A 104 -4.22 -3.93 11.08
CA GLY A 104 -5.43 -3.33 10.49
C GLY A 104 -5.45 -3.40 8.96
N LEU A 105 -4.34 -3.07 8.29
CA LEU A 105 -4.20 -3.12 6.83
C LEU A 105 -4.29 -4.56 6.31
N LEU A 106 -3.69 -5.51 7.02
CA LEU A 106 -3.77 -6.92 6.71
C LEU A 106 -5.23 -7.41 6.79
N LEU A 107 -5.93 -7.10 7.87
CA LEU A 107 -7.34 -7.44 8.04
C LEU A 107 -8.21 -6.79 6.95
N ASN A 108 -7.96 -5.52 6.62
CA ASN A 108 -8.70 -4.81 5.56
C ASN A 108 -8.55 -5.49 4.19
N ARG A 109 -7.32 -5.92 3.83
CA ARG A 109 -7.09 -6.65 2.58
C ARG A 109 -7.77 -8.02 2.59
N MET A 110 -7.82 -8.71 3.73
CA MET A 110 -8.55 -9.97 3.87
C MET A 110 -10.07 -9.78 3.75
N LEU A 111 -10.61 -8.67 4.27
CA LEU A 111 -12.02 -8.34 4.12
C LEU A 111 -12.42 -8.17 2.65
N SER A 112 -11.60 -7.55 1.81
CA SER A 112 -11.88 -7.42 0.37
C SER A 112 -11.97 -8.79 -0.33
N VAL A 113 -11.10 -9.73 0.04
CA VAL A 113 -11.14 -11.13 -0.45
C VAL A 113 -12.38 -11.88 0.05
N ILE A 114 -12.75 -11.70 1.32
CA ILE A 114 -13.88 -12.40 1.95
C ILE A 114 -15.24 -11.84 1.50
N THR A 115 -15.32 -10.53 1.26
CA THR A 115 -16.56 -9.82 0.92
C THR A 115 -16.86 -9.76 -0.58
N GLY A 116 -15.95 -10.26 -1.43
CA GLY A 116 -16.20 -10.43 -2.87
C GLY A 116 -16.26 -9.11 -3.64
N GLN A 117 -15.29 -8.21 -3.44
CA GLN A 117 -15.27 -6.92 -4.14
C GLN A 117 -14.95 -7.01 -5.65
N ALA A 118 -14.53 -8.17 -6.14
CA ALA A 118 -14.15 -8.35 -7.54
C ALA A 118 -15.33 -8.86 -8.40
N PRO A 119 -15.34 -8.61 -9.72
CA PRO A 119 -16.40 -9.07 -10.61
C PRO A 119 -16.55 -10.59 -10.58
N GLU A 120 -17.80 -11.07 -10.48
CA GLU A 120 -18.08 -12.51 -10.41
C GLU A 120 -17.41 -13.28 -11.55
N GLY A 121 -16.61 -14.29 -11.20
CA GLY A 121 -15.87 -15.14 -12.15
C GLY A 121 -14.57 -14.54 -12.70
N LYS A 122 -14.13 -13.37 -12.22
CA LYS A 122 -12.84 -12.72 -12.57
C LYS A 122 -12.06 -12.26 -11.33
N GLU A 123 -12.42 -12.76 -10.16
CA GLU A 123 -11.85 -12.33 -8.88
C GLU A 123 -10.35 -12.58 -8.81
N THR A 124 -9.92 -13.70 -9.37
CA THR A 124 -8.52 -14.13 -9.44
C THR A 124 -7.67 -13.19 -10.27
N ASP A 125 -8.16 -12.87 -11.48
CA ASP A 125 -7.44 -12.06 -12.46
C ASP A 125 -7.39 -10.61 -11.99
N PHE A 126 -8.49 -10.12 -11.41
CA PHE A 126 -8.54 -8.77 -10.83
C PHE A 126 -7.56 -8.62 -9.66
N ALA A 127 -7.53 -9.58 -8.72
CA ALA A 127 -6.62 -9.54 -7.59
C ALA A 127 -5.14 -9.66 -8.02
N MET A 128 -4.82 -10.52 -8.98
CA MET A 128 -3.48 -10.66 -9.52
C MET A 128 -3.03 -9.43 -10.29
N MET A 129 -3.90 -8.81 -11.10
CA MET A 129 -3.59 -7.60 -11.85
C MET A 129 -3.38 -6.40 -10.90
N GLN A 130 -4.19 -6.27 -9.86
CA GLN A 130 -4.00 -5.26 -8.83
C GLN A 130 -2.66 -5.44 -8.11
N TRP A 131 -2.36 -6.66 -7.66
CA TRP A 131 -1.09 -6.97 -7.01
C TRP A 131 0.12 -6.68 -7.93
N ALA A 132 0.05 -7.15 -9.17
CA ALA A 132 1.12 -6.91 -10.16
C ALA A 132 1.33 -5.43 -10.44
N SER A 133 0.24 -4.65 -10.49
CA SER A 133 0.32 -3.19 -10.65
C SER A 133 1.02 -2.54 -9.46
N ASN A 134 0.66 -2.90 -8.22
CA ASN A 134 1.33 -2.38 -7.03
C ASN A 134 2.83 -2.71 -7.04
N VAL A 135 3.21 -3.97 -7.34
CA VAL A 135 4.62 -4.37 -7.43
C VAL A 135 5.36 -3.55 -8.49
N PHE A 136 4.78 -3.43 -9.69
CA PHE A 136 5.36 -2.70 -10.79
C PHE A 136 5.59 -1.23 -10.43
N PHE A 137 4.58 -0.54 -9.92
CA PHE A 137 4.68 0.87 -9.56
C PHE A 137 5.58 1.11 -8.35
N TYR A 138 5.63 0.18 -7.39
CA TYR A 138 6.56 0.25 -6.26
C TYR A 138 8.01 0.20 -6.73
N LEU A 139 8.35 -0.76 -7.60
CA LEU A 139 9.69 -0.88 -8.18
C LEU A 139 10.02 0.31 -9.09
N MET A 140 9.10 0.69 -9.97
CA MET A 140 9.34 1.81 -10.88
C MET A 140 9.58 3.12 -10.13
N SER A 141 8.79 3.39 -9.08
CA SER A 141 8.92 4.62 -8.29
C SER A 141 10.18 4.62 -7.42
N VAL A 142 10.61 3.50 -6.83
CA VAL A 142 11.88 3.46 -6.07
C VAL A 142 13.08 3.69 -6.98
N PHE A 143 13.08 3.08 -8.18
CA PHE A 143 14.14 3.33 -9.15
C PHE A 143 14.12 4.78 -9.65
N ALA A 144 12.95 5.36 -9.90
CA ALA A 144 12.84 6.78 -10.24
C ALA A 144 13.39 7.68 -9.12
N ALA A 145 13.08 7.37 -7.85
CA ALA A 145 13.52 8.14 -6.71
C ALA A 145 15.04 8.10 -6.48
N ILE A 146 15.69 6.97 -6.78
CA ILE A 146 17.14 6.82 -6.64
C ILE A 146 17.89 7.37 -7.88
N MET A 147 17.37 7.14 -9.09
CA MET A 147 18.11 7.44 -10.32
C MET A 147 17.96 8.88 -10.79
N LEU A 148 16.85 9.56 -10.45
CA LEU A 148 16.63 10.93 -10.84
C LEU A 148 17.28 11.90 -9.83
N PRO A 149 17.84 13.03 -10.31
CA PRO A 149 18.31 14.09 -9.43
C PRO A 149 17.10 14.87 -8.90
N LEU A 150 16.48 14.33 -7.84
CA LEU A 150 15.31 14.94 -7.22
C LEU A 150 15.74 16.05 -6.25
N PRO A 151 14.98 17.16 -6.17
CA PRO A 151 15.28 18.22 -5.22
C PRO A 151 14.96 17.80 -3.77
N GLU A 152 15.72 18.32 -2.82
CA GLU A 152 15.45 18.17 -1.38
C GLU A 152 14.10 18.81 -0.97
N LEU A 153 13.75 19.92 -1.63
CA LEU A 153 12.65 20.81 -1.24
C LEU A 153 12.79 21.24 0.23
N GLY A 154 11.83 20.89 1.10
CA GLY A 154 11.88 21.21 2.52
C GLY A 154 12.57 20.16 3.38
N VAL A 155 12.84 18.96 2.84
CA VAL A 155 13.32 17.79 3.59
C VAL A 155 14.84 17.71 3.54
N THR A 156 15.48 17.71 4.71
CA THR A 156 16.92 17.63 4.89
C THR A 156 17.32 16.34 5.63
N HIS A 157 18.61 16.09 5.81
CA HIS A 157 19.07 14.91 6.56
C HIS A 157 18.75 14.97 8.07
N GLU A 158 18.50 16.17 8.61
CA GLU A 158 18.29 16.37 10.05
C GLU A 158 17.03 15.65 10.57
N GLN A 159 15.99 15.51 9.75
CA GLN A 159 14.74 14.86 10.17
C GLN A 159 14.92 13.36 10.49
N MET A 160 15.97 12.71 10.00
CA MET A 160 16.24 11.28 10.24
C MET A 160 17.49 11.03 11.10
N ALA A 161 18.29 12.06 11.37
CA ALA A 161 19.58 11.92 12.05
C ALA A 161 19.52 11.29 13.44
N HIS A 162 18.37 11.37 14.12
CA HIS A 162 18.17 10.84 15.47
C HIS A 162 17.92 9.32 15.51
N LEU A 163 17.69 8.65 14.37
CA LEU A 163 17.32 7.24 14.34
C LEU A 163 18.51 6.28 14.49
N ASP A 164 19.76 6.76 14.48
CA ASP A 164 21.00 5.94 14.50
C ASP A 164 20.95 4.77 13.49
N MET A 165 20.40 5.06 12.32
CA MET A 165 20.27 4.15 11.19
C MET A 165 21.13 4.66 10.02
N SER A 166 21.45 3.78 9.09
CA SER A 166 22.16 4.14 7.85
C SER A 166 21.43 3.61 6.63
N GLY A 167 21.67 4.23 5.48
CA GLY A 167 21.14 3.81 4.20
C GLY A 167 20.61 4.98 3.38
N GLU A 168 20.48 4.76 2.06
CA GLU A 168 20.12 5.79 1.07
C GLU A 168 18.96 6.69 1.51
N PHE A 169 17.89 6.12 2.05
CA PHE A 169 16.70 6.86 2.44
C PHE A 169 16.75 7.47 3.85
N VAL A 170 17.76 7.13 4.64
CA VAL A 170 18.07 7.78 5.92
C VAL A 170 19.00 8.96 5.68
N ASP A 171 19.99 8.77 4.80
CA ASP A 171 20.97 9.78 4.44
C ASP A 171 20.36 10.86 3.50
N GLU A 172 19.49 10.45 2.57
CA GLU A 172 18.77 11.32 1.64
C GLU A 172 17.23 11.14 1.76
N PRO A 173 16.60 11.57 2.88
CA PRO A 173 15.19 11.29 3.17
C PRO A 173 14.20 11.95 2.22
N HIS A 174 14.60 12.99 1.50
CA HIS A 174 13.78 13.59 0.44
C HIS A 174 13.46 12.57 -0.67
N ARG A 175 14.36 11.60 -0.95
CA ARG A 175 14.11 10.52 -1.91
C ARG A 175 13.00 9.59 -1.45
N MET A 176 12.92 9.32 -0.15
CA MET A 176 11.82 8.54 0.42
C MET A 176 10.49 9.26 0.22
N MET A 177 10.47 10.59 0.43
CA MET A 177 9.24 11.35 0.26
C MET A 177 8.77 11.37 -1.19
N ALA A 178 9.69 11.57 -2.13
CA ALA A 178 9.40 11.51 -3.54
C ALA A 178 8.95 10.10 -3.99
N TRP A 179 9.58 9.05 -3.47
CA TRP A 179 9.18 7.67 -3.73
C TRP A 179 7.75 7.41 -3.31
N GLY A 180 7.39 7.74 -2.06
CA GLY A 180 6.02 7.58 -1.56
C GLY A 180 5.02 8.38 -2.37
N PHE A 181 5.32 9.64 -2.70
CA PHE A 181 4.47 10.46 -3.56
C PHE A 181 4.21 9.79 -4.93
N LEU A 182 5.27 9.37 -5.63
CA LEU A 182 5.16 8.73 -6.93
C LEU A 182 4.36 7.42 -6.83
N TYR A 183 4.70 6.56 -5.88
CA TYR A 183 4.06 5.26 -5.70
C TYR A 183 2.54 5.40 -5.48
N PHE A 184 2.15 6.12 -4.43
CA PHE A 184 0.74 6.21 -4.05
C PHE A 184 -0.12 6.96 -5.08
N THR A 185 0.45 7.97 -5.76
CA THR A 185 -0.24 8.67 -6.85
C THR A 185 -0.48 7.76 -8.05
N LEU A 186 0.50 6.96 -8.43
CA LEU A 186 0.39 6.03 -9.56
C LEU A 186 -0.57 4.88 -9.29
N VAL A 187 -0.52 4.30 -8.08
CA VAL A 187 -1.48 3.27 -7.65
C VAL A 187 -2.90 3.83 -7.67
N SER A 188 -3.12 5.00 -7.08
CA SER A 188 -4.43 5.68 -7.10
C SER A 188 -4.95 5.90 -8.52
N ALA A 189 -4.09 6.35 -9.45
CA ALA A 189 -4.46 6.54 -10.86
C ALA A 189 -4.92 5.24 -11.53
N VAL A 190 -4.26 4.12 -11.24
CA VAL A 190 -4.61 2.80 -11.77
C VAL A 190 -5.93 2.31 -11.21
N GLU A 191 -6.18 2.50 -9.91
CA GLU A 191 -7.45 2.13 -9.29
C GLU A 191 -8.63 2.89 -9.92
N PHE A 192 -8.46 4.19 -10.16
CA PHE A 192 -9.46 4.99 -10.87
C PHE A 192 -9.68 4.49 -12.31
N ALA A 193 -8.60 4.16 -13.04
CA ALA A 193 -8.70 3.66 -14.42
C ALA A 193 -9.37 2.27 -14.54
N MET A 194 -9.04 1.34 -13.63
CA MET A 194 -9.59 -0.02 -13.62
C MET A 194 -11.10 -0.04 -13.35
N ARG A 195 -11.61 0.88 -12.51
CA ARG A 195 -13.05 1.00 -12.22
C ARG A 195 -13.84 1.68 -13.33
N ASN A 196 -13.28 2.70 -13.99
CA ASN A 196 -13.92 3.32 -15.16
C ASN A 196 -14.16 2.31 -16.29
N THR A 197 -13.19 1.41 -16.51
CA THR A 197 -13.31 0.34 -17.51
C THR A 197 -14.36 -0.71 -17.11
N SER A 198 -14.45 -1.03 -15.81
CA SER A 198 -15.43 -1.99 -15.29
C SER A 198 -16.87 -1.46 -15.34
N ALA A 199 -17.07 -0.14 -15.20
CA ALA A 199 -18.38 0.50 -15.33
C ALA A 199 -18.89 0.60 -16.78
N ALA A 200 -17.99 0.53 -17.77
CA ALA A 200 -18.31 0.63 -19.19
C ALA A 200 -18.62 -0.72 -19.88
N ALA A 201 -18.53 -1.84 -19.16
CA ALA A 201 -18.82 -3.15 -19.71
C ALA A 201 -20.33 -3.31 -19.98
N PRO A 202 -20.77 -3.66 -21.21
CA PRO A 202 -22.18 -3.82 -21.52
C PRO A 202 -22.80 -4.96 -20.71
N GLU A 203 -23.99 -4.73 -20.17
CA GLU A 203 -24.81 -5.75 -19.53
C GLU A 203 -25.00 -6.91 -20.50
N LYS A 204 -24.64 -8.13 -20.07
CA LYS A 204 -24.96 -9.34 -20.85
C LYS A 204 -26.48 -9.37 -21.05
N PRO A 205 -26.99 -9.58 -22.27
CA PRO A 205 -28.42 -9.75 -22.47
C PRO A 205 -28.87 -10.97 -21.66
N ALA A 206 -29.93 -10.80 -20.87
CA ALA A 206 -30.57 -11.88 -20.15
C ALA A 206 -31.02 -12.95 -21.17
N VAL A 207 -30.57 -14.19 -20.97
CA VAL A 207 -31.04 -15.37 -21.71
C VAL A 207 -32.16 -16.01 -20.92
#